data_AF-A0A9D6NB13-F1
#
_entry.id   AF-A0A9D6NB13-F1
#
_cell.length_a   1.000
_cell.length_b   1.000
_cell.length_c   1.000
_cell.angle_alpha   90.00
_cell.angle_beta   90.00
_cell.angle_gamma   90.00
#
_symmetry.space_group_name_H-M   'P 1'
#
loop_
_entity.id
_entity.type
_entity.pdbx_description
1 polymer ?
#
loop_
_entity_poly.entity_id
_entity_poly.type
_entity_poly.pdbx_seq_one_letter_code
_entity_poly.pdbx_strand_id
1 'polypeptide(L)'
;MRGHTTRREEREILDLLRESAAETLNYVLQNISLEKLFGDIDDHLTGPKHKTELLRLLSRERVQELAIPTRAGVIDGLQRGHTSSRQAQDQGGNRIGSGREERAIRDVFLATTDLELTELKNRLDEGADHYDLHHLLHHDLDNPVYRAQIQLHLREHSASDGRPRLKALSDIDDTFYVNWKDRRYPSETVYPGVLQFYDELDRGPGEPDRMGDLAFLTARPEERIGWIKDRAHRTLREKGVREATVLAGSVPSLIDNEAIARKKFQNFEEYAALYPEYRFVFTGDSGQGDAILGARMVREHPDIVQGVFIHDVVGLTPEQREQMRLEGIEVFDTYVGAGIAAYQKGLIGADGLRRVAQAAERDMAAISFESPEQREARLRELTRDLDRMSEVLAPVSA
;
A
#
# COMPACT_ATOMS: atom_id res chain seq x y z
N MET A 1 8.84 -28.62 8.37
CA MET A 1 9.08 -30.01 8.82
C MET A 1 8.07 -30.33 9.94
N ARG A 2 7.72 -31.59 10.21
CA ARG A 2 6.86 -31.95 11.36
C ARG A 2 7.75 -32.59 12.45
N GLY A 3 8.25 -31.77 13.38
CA GLY A 3 9.11 -32.16 14.50
C GLY A 3 10.00 -31.00 14.96
N HIS A 4 10.33 -30.92 16.25
CA HIS A 4 11.27 -29.93 16.78
C HIS A 4 12.68 -30.20 16.25
N THR A 5 13.31 -29.19 15.64
CA THR A 5 14.70 -29.25 15.17
C THR A 5 15.64 -29.48 16.33
N THR A 6 16.48 -30.51 16.24
CA THR A 6 17.48 -30.80 17.25
C THR A 6 18.65 -29.83 17.14
N ARG A 7 19.43 -29.66 18.22
CA ARG A 7 20.64 -28.81 18.21
C ARG A 7 21.63 -29.15 17.11
N ARG A 8 21.71 -30.43 16.74
CA ARG A 8 22.59 -30.90 15.68
C ARG A 8 22.07 -30.46 14.32
N GLU A 9 20.77 -30.61 14.07
CA GLU A 9 20.11 -30.15 12.84
C GLU A 9 20.17 -28.63 12.70
N GLU A 10 19.96 -27.87 13.80
CA GLU A 10 20.12 -26.41 13.80
C GLU A 10 21.54 -25.99 13.37
N ARG A 11 22.57 -26.68 13.88
CA ARG A 11 23.97 -26.44 13.51
C ARG A 11 24.22 -26.81 12.05
N GLU A 12 23.74 -27.97 11.59
CA GLU A 12 23.85 -28.39 10.19
C GLU A 12 23.20 -27.37 9.24
N ILE A 13 22.03 -26.82 9.59
CA ILE A 13 21.38 -25.75 8.82
C ILE A 13 22.25 -24.49 8.78
N LEU A 14 22.79 -24.06 9.92
CA LEU A 14 23.66 -22.88 10.00
C LEU A 14 24.93 -23.04 9.14
N ASP A 15 25.56 -24.20 9.22
CA ASP A 15 26.80 -24.48 8.47
C ASP A 15 26.50 -24.52 6.96
N LEU A 16 25.40 -25.16 6.55
CA LEU A 16 24.93 -25.14 5.15
C LEU A 16 24.70 -23.72 4.65
N LEU A 17 23.97 -22.88 5.40
CA LEU A 17 23.71 -21.49 5.02
C LEU A 17 25.00 -20.64 5.04
N ARG A 18 25.96 -20.94 5.91
CA ARG A 18 27.24 -20.21 6.01
C ARG A 18 28.17 -20.55 4.84
N GLU A 19 28.23 -21.82 4.44
CA GLU A 19 29.18 -22.33 3.44
C GLU A 19 28.63 -22.27 2.00
N SER A 20 27.32 -22.13 1.83
CA SER A 20 26.68 -22.03 0.51
C SER A 20 27.19 -20.83 -0.30
N ALA A 21 27.41 -21.02 -1.61
CA ALA A 21 27.65 -19.90 -2.52
C ALA A 21 26.47 -18.91 -2.51
N ALA A 22 26.71 -17.62 -2.82
CA ALA A 22 25.68 -16.58 -2.76
C ALA A 22 24.42 -16.91 -3.59
N GLU A 23 24.59 -17.43 -4.80
CA GLU A 23 23.47 -17.85 -5.65
C GLU A 23 22.64 -18.96 -5.00
N THR A 24 23.30 -19.98 -4.44
CA THR A 24 22.65 -21.08 -3.73
C THR A 24 21.95 -20.59 -2.46
N LEU A 25 22.57 -19.70 -1.70
CA LEU A 25 21.97 -19.11 -0.51
C LEU A 25 20.66 -18.38 -0.85
N ASN A 26 20.68 -17.54 -1.90
CA ASN A 26 19.49 -16.83 -2.36
C ASN A 26 18.40 -17.79 -2.83
N TYR A 27 18.78 -18.78 -3.65
CA TYR A 27 17.83 -19.80 -4.12
C TYR A 27 17.18 -20.54 -2.95
N VAL A 28 17.96 -21.02 -1.97
CA VAL A 28 17.43 -21.74 -0.81
C VAL A 28 16.48 -20.86 -0.01
N LEU A 29 16.89 -19.64 0.36
CA LEU A 29 16.08 -18.76 1.21
C LEU A 29 14.77 -18.32 0.53
N GLN A 30 14.76 -18.14 -0.79
CA GLN A 30 13.54 -17.82 -1.54
C GLN A 30 12.58 -19.00 -1.71
N ASN A 31 13.06 -20.24 -1.56
CA ASN A 31 12.27 -21.46 -1.79
C ASN A 31 11.87 -22.18 -0.49
N ILE A 32 12.08 -21.56 0.68
CA ILE A 32 11.65 -22.08 1.97
C ILE A 32 10.78 -21.07 2.72
N SER A 33 10.00 -21.54 3.70
CA SER A 33 9.28 -20.65 4.60
C SER A 33 10.25 -20.10 5.65
N LEU A 34 10.62 -18.82 5.51
CA LEU A 34 11.53 -18.15 6.44
C LEU A 34 10.90 -17.97 7.83
N GLU A 35 9.59 -17.72 7.91
CA GLU A 35 8.83 -17.76 9.17
C GLU A 35 9.07 -19.08 9.94
N LYS A 36 8.93 -20.22 9.25
CA LYS A 36 9.18 -21.54 9.85
C LYS A 36 10.64 -21.73 10.21
N LEU A 37 11.57 -21.33 9.33
CA LEU A 37 13.01 -21.40 9.62
C LEU A 37 13.35 -20.65 10.91
N PHE A 38 12.84 -19.43 11.08
CA PHE A 38 13.08 -18.61 12.26
C PHE A 38 12.36 -19.13 13.51
N GLY A 39 11.21 -19.80 13.34
CA GLY A 39 10.49 -20.47 14.43
C GLY A 39 11.12 -21.79 14.88
N ASP A 40 11.79 -22.49 13.97
CA ASP A 40 12.34 -23.83 14.18
C ASP A 40 13.77 -23.82 14.77
N ILE A 41 14.45 -22.67 14.78
CA ILE A 41 15.82 -22.51 15.33
C ILE A 41 15.78 -21.69 16.63
N ASP A 42 16.33 -22.23 17.72
CA ASP A 42 16.25 -21.61 19.05
C ASP A 42 17.61 -21.25 19.69
N ASP A 43 17.56 -20.30 20.62
CA ASP A 43 18.63 -19.99 21.55
C ASP A 43 18.43 -20.77 22.87
N HIS A 44 18.88 -22.02 22.88
CA HIS A 44 18.75 -22.93 24.01
C HIS A 44 19.21 -22.30 25.34
N LEU A 45 18.46 -22.49 26.43
CA LEU A 45 18.78 -21.94 27.77
C LEU A 45 20.21 -22.31 28.21
N THR A 46 20.59 -23.57 27.97
CA THR A 46 21.94 -24.10 28.18
C THR A 46 22.44 -24.70 26.87
N GLY A 47 23.37 -24.02 26.20
CA GLY A 47 23.90 -24.47 24.91
C GLY A 47 24.11 -23.32 23.92
N PRO A 48 24.33 -23.65 22.63
CA PRO A 48 24.61 -22.68 21.60
C PRO A 48 23.41 -21.77 21.32
N LYS A 49 23.70 -20.54 20.87
CA LYS A 49 22.73 -19.51 20.54
C LYS A 49 22.49 -19.47 19.02
N HIS A 50 21.90 -20.55 18.50
CA HIS A 50 21.76 -20.75 17.06
C HIS A 50 20.83 -19.75 16.40
N LYS A 51 19.77 -19.29 17.08
CA LYS A 51 18.89 -18.25 16.53
C LYS A 51 19.63 -16.93 16.41
N THR A 52 20.38 -16.54 17.45
CA THR A 52 21.22 -15.34 17.39
C THR A 52 22.27 -15.44 16.29
N GLU A 53 22.88 -16.62 16.10
CA GLU A 53 23.85 -16.87 15.04
C GLU A 53 23.23 -16.75 13.64
N LEU A 54 22.03 -17.33 13.43
CA LEU A 54 21.29 -17.24 12.17
C LEU A 54 20.94 -15.80 11.82
N LEU A 55 20.38 -15.05 12.79
CA LEU A 55 20.01 -13.65 12.58
C LEU A 55 21.24 -12.82 12.23
N ARG A 56 22.37 -13.02 12.92
CA ARG A 56 23.63 -12.33 12.60
C ARG A 56 24.14 -12.69 11.20
N LEU A 57 24.03 -13.95 10.81
CA LEU A 57 24.45 -14.43 9.50
C LEU A 57 23.69 -13.70 8.38
N LEU A 58 22.36 -13.66 8.47
CA LEU A 58 21.50 -13.14 7.40
C LEU A 58 21.36 -11.61 7.41
N SER A 59 21.46 -10.96 8.57
CA SER A 59 21.28 -9.50 8.68
C SER A 59 22.58 -8.69 8.69
N ARG A 60 23.74 -9.32 8.90
CA ARG A 60 25.03 -8.60 9.00
C ARG A 60 26.17 -9.23 8.22
N GLU A 61 26.41 -10.53 8.38
CA GLU A 61 27.59 -11.18 7.76
C GLU A 61 27.44 -11.33 6.26
N ARG A 62 26.28 -11.82 5.80
CA ARG A 62 26.02 -12.16 4.39
C ARG A 62 24.96 -11.29 3.73
N VAL A 63 24.46 -10.25 4.40
CA VAL A 63 23.36 -9.41 3.90
C VAL A 63 23.67 -8.78 2.53
N GLN A 64 24.93 -8.43 2.27
CA GLN A 64 25.39 -7.89 0.98
C GLN A 64 25.37 -8.93 -0.14
N GLU A 65 25.43 -10.22 0.20
CA GLU A 65 25.30 -11.33 -0.76
C GLU A 65 23.84 -11.71 -1.03
N LEU A 66 22.90 -11.20 -0.22
CA LEU A 66 21.48 -11.42 -0.41
C LEU A 66 20.95 -10.46 -1.47
N ALA A 67 20.29 -11.03 -2.49
CA ALA A 67 19.49 -10.28 -3.44
C ALA A 67 18.30 -9.62 -2.72
N ILE A 68 17.79 -8.52 -3.26
CA ILE A 68 16.70 -7.75 -2.65
C ILE A 68 15.44 -8.58 -2.35
N PRO A 69 14.97 -9.50 -3.22
CA PRO A 69 13.87 -10.39 -2.88
C PRO A 69 14.14 -11.23 -1.62
N THR A 70 15.38 -11.67 -1.42
CA THR A 70 15.77 -12.45 -0.25
C THR A 70 15.83 -11.58 1.00
N ARG A 71 16.32 -10.33 0.89
CA ARG A 71 16.30 -9.36 2.01
C ARG A 71 14.86 -9.08 2.45
N ALA A 72 13.95 -8.86 1.50
CA ALA A 72 12.52 -8.68 1.75
C ALA A 72 11.93 -9.92 2.45
N GLY A 73 12.21 -11.13 1.94
CA GLY A 73 11.77 -12.38 2.56
C GLY A 73 12.29 -12.59 3.99
N VAL A 74 13.52 -12.15 4.29
CA VAL A 74 14.06 -12.19 5.66
C VAL A 74 13.25 -11.29 6.59
N ILE A 75 12.96 -10.05 6.16
CA ILE A 75 12.14 -9.12 6.96
C ILE A 75 10.72 -9.66 7.12
N ASP A 76 10.06 -10.09 6.04
CA ASP A 76 8.72 -10.67 6.06
C ASP A 76 8.64 -11.90 6.97
N GLY A 77 9.58 -12.84 6.85
CA GLY A 77 9.63 -14.02 7.71
C GLY A 77 9.83 -13.69 9.19
N LEU A 78 10.58 -12.63 9.50
CA LEU A 78 10.70 -12.13 10.87
C LEU A 78 9.43 -11.44 11.34
N GLN A 79 8.79 -10.65 10.46
CA GLN A 79 7.54 -9.93 10.71
C GLN A 79 6.38 -10.87 11.03
N ARG A 80 6.19 -11.91 10.23
CA ARG A 80 5.20 -12.97 10.44
C ARG A 80 5.47 -13.82 11.67
N GLY A 81 6.75 -13.94 12.02
CA GLY A 81 7.19 -14.58 13.25
C GLY A 81 6.95 -13.72 14.48
N HIS A 82 7.65 -14.02 15.56
CA HIS A 82 7.58 -13.22 16.78
C HIS A 82 8.53 -12.01 16.68
N THR A 83 8.07 -10.90 16.06
CA THR A 83 8.74 -9.58 16.15
C THR A 83 8.63 -8.99 17.53
N SER A 84 7.47 -9.16 18.15
CA SER A 84 7.14 -8.52 19.41
C SER A 84 7.57 -9.34 20.62
N SER A 85 7.86 -8.59 21.67
CA SER A 85 7.90 -9.05 23.05
C SER A 85 6.52 -9.53 23.59
N ARG A 86 5.47 -9.53 22.77
CA ARG A 86 4.07 -9.78 23.15
C ARG A 86 3.55 -11.15 22.72
N GLN A 87 4.10 -12.20 23.33
CA GLN A 87 3.29 -13.32 23.83
C GLN A 87 3.84 -13.74 25.20
N ALA A 88 3.63 -12.87 26.18
CA ALA A 88 3.62 -13.19 27.61
C ALA A 88 2.45 -12.45 28.29
N GLN A 89 1.27 -12.56 27.69
CA GLN A 89 0.01 -12.44 28.43
C GLN A 89 -0.64 -13.82 28.49
N ASP A 90 0.13 -14.81 28.92
CA ASP A 90 -0.44 -15.90 29.70
C ASP A 90 0.28 -15.90 31.05
N GLN A 91 -0.49 -15.51 32.06
CA GLN A 91 -0.31 -15.69 33.50
C GLN A 91 1.14 -15.76 34.02
N GLY A 92 1.71 -14.59 34.33
CA GLY A 92 2.79 -14.46 35.31
C GLY A 92 4.20 -14.71 34.77
N GLY A 93 4.80 -13.71 34.12
CA GLY A 93 6.24 -13.75 33.86
C GLY A 93 6.71 -12.74 32.83
N ASN A 94 7.37 -11.70 33.30
CA ASN A 94 8.07 -10.70 32.50
C ASN A 94 9.12 -11.38 31.59
N ARG A 95 8.81 -11.57 30.30
CA ARG A 95 9.81 -11.88 29.26
C ARG A 95 9.74 -10.80 28.20
N ILE A 96 10.58 -9.78 28.39
CA ILE A 96 10.96 -8.83 27.35
C ILE A 96 11.64 -9.65 26.25
N GLY A 97 11.04 -9.71 25.06
CA GLY A 97 11.70 -10.28 23.88
C GLY A 97 13.08 -9.62 23.70
N SER A 98 14.10 -10.40 23.37
CA SER A 98 15.50 -9.94 23.39
C SER A 98 15.84 -8.82 22.38
N GLY A 99 14.88 -8.37 21.57
CA GLY A 99 15.04 -7.33 20.54
C GLY A 99 16.00 -7.72 19.43
N ARG A 100 16.37 -9.00 19.31
CA ARG A 100 17.32 -9.50 18.31
C ARG A 100 16.69 -9.61 16.93
N GLU A 101 15.42 -9.98 16.85
CA GLU A 101 14.64 -10.03 15.61
C GLU A 101 14.48 -8.61 15.05
N GLU A 102 14.02 -7.65 15.86
CA GLU A 102 13.95 -6.24 15.46
C GLU A 102 15.31 -5.65 15.08
N ARG A 103 16.37 -6.03 15.80
CA ARG A 103 17.74 -5.64 15.48
C ARG A 103 18.16 -6.16 14.10
N ALA A 104 17.81 -7.41 13.77
CA ALA A 104 18.10 -8.01 12.48
C ALA A 104 17.34 -7.30 11.35
N ILE A 105 16.05 -7.00 11.55
CA ILE A 105 15.24 -6.19 10.61
C ILE A 105 15.92 -4.86 10.35
N ARG A 106 16.28 -4.13 11.42
CA ARG A 106 17.02 -2.86 11.31
C ARG A 106 18.32 -3.04 10.54
N ASP A 107 19.12 -4.05 10.84
CA ASP A 107 20.40 -4.26 10.17
C ASP A 107 20.25 -4.55 8.66
N VAL A 108 19.19 -5.26 8.25
CA VAL A 108 18.87 -5.45 6.82
C VAL A 108 18.53 -4.11 6.14
N PHE A 109 17.73 -3.25 6.79
CA PHE A 109 17.44 -1.91 6.26
C PHE A 109 18.72 -1.07 6.14
N LEU A 110 19.51 -0.97 7.20
CA LEU A 110 20.73 -0.15 7.22
C LEU A 110 21.80 -0.64 6.24
N ALA A 111 21.74 -1.92 5.84
CA ALA A 111 22.63 -2.50 4.84
C ALA A 111 22.19 -2.24 3.39
N THR A 112 21.02 -1.65 3.16
CA THR A 112 20.41 -1.46 1.84
C THR A 112 20.21 0.02 1.56
N THR A 113 20.72 0.55 0.46
CA THR A 113 20.63 1.97 0.11
C THR A 113 20.12 2.19 -1.31
N ASP A 114 19.79 3.44 -1.62
CA ASP A 114 19.50 3.93 -2.96
C ASP A 114 18.35 3.15 -3.62
N LEU A 115 18.52 2.77 -4.90
CA LEU A 115 17.49 2.04 -5.66
C LEU A 115 17.19 0.66 -5.07
N GLU A 116 18.16 0.01 -4.42
CA GLU A 116 17.93 -1.25 -3.72
C GLU A 116 17.01 -1.05 -2.51
N LEU A 117 17.11 0.09 -1.82
CA LEU A 117 16.26 0.40 -0.68
C LEU A 117 14.83 0.68 -1.15
N THR A 118 14.67 1.41 -2.25
CA THR A 118 13.36 1.61 -2.87
C THR A 118 12.73 0.27 -3.29
N GLU A 119 13.49 -0.62 -3.94
CA GLU A 119 13.01 -1.96 -4.29
C GLU A 119 12.64 -2.78 -3.04
N LEU A 120 13.45 -2.72 -1.98
CA LEU A 120 13.19 -3.43 -0.73
C LEU A 120 11.85 -2.97 -0.11
N LYS A 121 11.62 -1.66 -0.03
CA LYS A 121 10.38 -1.10 0.53
C LYS A 121 9.15 -1.54 -0.25
N ASN A 122 9.18 -1.42 -1.58
CA ASN A 122 8.04 -1.83 -2.42
C ASN A 122 7.74 -3.33 -2.29
N ARG A 123 8.78 -4.18 -2.21
CA ARG A 123 8.60 -5.62 -1.99
C ARG A 123 7.96 -5.96 -0.65
N LEU A 124 8.18 -5.16 0.38
CA LEU A 124 7.51 -5.34 1.68
C LEU A 124 6.03 -4.94 1.61
N ASP A 125 5.64 -4.13 0.62
CA ASP A 125 4.26 -3.72 0.38
C ASP A 125 3.52 -4.60 -0.67
N GLU A 126 4.23 -5.45 -1.43
CA GLU A 126 3.65 -6.39 -2.45
C GLU A 126 2.71 -7.46 -1.81
N GLY A 127 2.83 -7.69 -0.49
CA GLY A 127 1.96 -8.61 0.24
C GLY A 127 0.50 -8.17 0.27
N ALA A 128 -0.44 -9.10 0.06
CA ALA A 128 -1.88 -8.82 0.19
C ALA A 128 -2.46 -9.25 1.55
N ASP A 129 -1.67 -9.05 2.59
CA ASP A 129 -2.07 -9.26 3.98
C ASP A 129 -1.59 -8.07 4.82
N HIS A 130 -1.86 -8.12 6.12
CA HIS A 130 -1.55 -7.01 7.02
C HIS A 130 -0.05 -6.77 7.28
N TYR A 131 0.85 -7.65 6.84
CA TYR A 131 2.29 -7.55 7.08
C TYR A 131 2.97 -6.65 6.04
N ASP A 132 2.59 -5.38 6.05
CA ASP A 132 3.14 -4.32 5.18
C ASP A 132 4.22 -3.48 5.91
N LEU A 133 4.96 -2.63 5.17
CA LEU A 133 6.04 -1.81 5.73
C LEU A 133 5.52 -0.80 6.76
N HIS A 134 4.31 -0.25 6.53
CA HIS A 134 3.67 0.65 7.49
C HIS A 134 3.38 -0.08 8.80
N HIS A 135 2.83 -1.30 8.74
CA HIS A 135 2.56 -2.12 9.91
C HIS A 135 3.84 -2.50 10.65
N LEU A 136 4.88 -2.88 9.91
CA LEU A 136 6.19 -3.21 10.47
C LEU A 136 6.72 -2.06 11.33
N LEU A 137 6.75 -0.84 10.77
CA LEU A 137 7.37 0.30 11.44
C LEU A 137 6.51 0.92 12.54
N HIS A 138 5.18 0.90 12.39
CA HIS A 138 4.27 1.57 13.33
C HIS A 138 3.67 0.65 14.40
N HIS A 139 3.67 -0.67 14.17
CA HIS A 139 3.05 -1.64 15.06
C HIS A 139 3.98 -2.78 15.52
N ASP A 140 4.81 -3.35 14.64
CA ASP A 140 5.56 -4.57 14.97
C ASP A 140 6.92 -4.32 15.64
N LEU A 141 7.61 -3.22 15.31
CA LEU A 141 8.87 -2.86 15.95
C LEU A 141 8.64 -2.17 17.30
N ASP A 142 8.74 -2.89 18.42
CA ASP A 142 8.54 -2.33 19.77
C ASP A 142 9.68 -1.35 20.17
N ASN A 143 10.91 -1.55 19.67
CA ASN A 143 12.07 -0.75 20.07
C ASN A 143 12.12 0.62 19.34
N PRO A 144 11.92 1.75 20.06
CA PRO A 144 11.87 3.07 19.45
C PRO A 144 13.22 3.51 18.87
N VAL A 145 14.34 3.00 19.37
CA VAL A 145 15.68 3.33 18.86
C VAL A 145 15.89 2.69 17.49
N TYR A 146 15.51 1.42 17.31
CA TYR A 146 15.65 0.75 16.02
C TYR A 146 14.69 1.32 14.99
N ARG A 147 13.44 1.61 15.38
CA ARG A 147 12.47 2.30 14.52
C ARG A 147 13.01 3.65 14.05
N ALA A 148 13.54 4.48 14.95
CA ALA A 148 14.12 5.77 14.60
C ALA A 148 15.34 5.65 13.68
N GLN A 149 16.19 4.64 13.89
CA GLN A 149 17.33 4.35 13.01
C GLN A 149 16.88 3.99 11.59
N ILE A 150 15.85 3.15 11.44
CA ILE A 150 15.29 2.82 10.12
C ILE A 150 14.69 4.07 9.48
N GLN A 151 13.86 4.82 10.20
CA GLN A 151 13.22 6.04 9.66
C GLN A 151 14.24 7.08 9.19
N LEU A 152 15.32 7.30 9.96
CA LEU A 152 16.41 8.18 9.54
C LEU A 152 17.08 7.65 8.26
N HIS A 153 17.37 6.36 8.22
CA HIS A 153 17.97 5.72 7.05
C HIS A 153 17.11 5.85 5.79
N LEU A 154 15.80 5.65 5.90
CA LEU A 154 14.87 5.84 4.78
C LEU A 154 14.92 7.28 4.24
N ARG A 155 14.98 8.28 5.13
CA ARG A 155 15.07 9.69 4.75
C ARG A 155 16.40 10.04 4.06
N GLU A 156 17.50 9.45 4.52
CA GLU A 156 18.84 9.80 4.05
C GLU A 156 19.28 9.01 2.80
N HIS A 157 18.79 7.77 2.64
CA HIS A 157 19.33 6.83 1.65
C HIS A 157 18.30 6.34 0.62
N SER A 158 17.09 6.88 0.57
CA SER A 158 16.19 6.58 -0.54
C SER A 158 16.61 7.34 -1.79
N ALA A 159 16.85 6.64 -2.90
CA ALA A 159 17.30 7.29 -4.13
C ALA A 159 16.15 8.04 -4.81
N SER A 160 16.46 9.23 -5.33
CA SER A 160 15.69 9.84 -6.41
C SER A 160 16.52 9.71 -7.69
N ASP A 161 16.04 8.91 -8.64
CA ASP A 161 16.64 8.79 -9.98
C ASP A 161 16.23 9.94 -10.92
N GLY A 162 15.62 10.99 -10.37
CA GLY A 162 15.07 12.13 -11.11
C GLY A 162 13.78 11.81 -11.87
N ARG A 163 13.29 10.56 -11.83
CA ARG A 163 11.98 10.19 -12.36
C ARG A 163 10.95 10.28 -11.22
N PRO A 164 9.86 11.04 -11.38
CA PRO A 164 8.82 11.09 -10.38
C PRO A 164 8.10 9.74 -10.31
N ARG A 165 8.30 9.00 -9.21
CA ARG A 165 7.51 7.81 -8.89
C ARG A 165 6.24 8.21 -8.16
N LEU A 166 5.13 7.54 -8.44
CA LEU A 166 3.83 7.92 -7.94
C LEU A 166 3.19 6.78 -7.14
N LYS A 167 2.80 7.06 -5.90
CA LYS A 167 1.90 6.20 -5.13
C LYS A 167 0.47 6.69 -5.22
N ALA A 168 -0.42 5.80 -5.65
CA ALA A 168 -1.85 6.05 -5.71
C ALA A 168 -2.48 5.69 -4.37
N LEU A 169 -3.00 6.71 -3.67
CA LEU A 169 -3.77 6.52 -2.45
C LEU A 169 -5.26 6.53 -2.81
N SER A 170 -6.03 5.60 -2.29
CA SER A 170 -7.49 5.61 -2.49
C SER A 170 -8.26 5.30 -1.22
N ASP A 171 -9.39 5.97 -1.03
CA ASP A 171 -10.44 5.43 -0.16
C ASP A 171 -11.10 4.19 -0.81
N ILE A 172 -11.83 3.42 0.00
CA ILE A 172 -12.54 2.21 -0.42
C ILE A 172 -14.04 2.49 -0.66
N ASP A 173 -14.72 3.08 0.32
CA ASP A 173 -16.18 3.08 0.42
C ASP A 173 -16.77 4.26 -0.38
N ASP A 174 -17.62 3.98 -1.37
CA ASP A 174 -18.15 4.97 -2.33
C ASP A 174 -17.08 5.65 -3.21
N THR A 175 -15.83 5.17 -3.13
CA THR A 175 -14.70 5.54 -3.98
C THR A 175 -14.32 4.40 -4.93
N PHE A 176 -13.92 3.24 -4.40
CA PHE A 176 -13.57 2.06 -5.22
C PHE A 176 -14.81 1.25 -5.61
N TYR A 177 -15.72 1.06 -4.65
CA TYR A 177 -16.99 0.41 -4.90
C TYR A 177 -18.11 1.03 -4.05
N VAL A 178 -19.34 0.85 -4.51
CA VAL A 178 -20.56 1.40 -3.88
C VAL A 178 -20.83 0.72 -2.54
N ASN A 179 -20.98 1.49 -1.46
CA ASN A 179 -21.31 0.92 -0.16
C ASN A 179 -22.33 1.72 0.67
N TRP A 180 -22.06 2.99 1.00
CA TRP A 180 -22.79 3.68 2.10
C TRP A 180 -23.65 4.85 1.63
N LYS A 181 -23.08 5.72 0.80
CA LYS A 181 -23.68 6.99 0.39
C LYS A 181 -24.25 6.91 -1.01
N ASP A 182 -23.55 6.24 -1.90
CA ASP A 182 -23.91 6.28 -3.31
C ASP A 182 -25.08 5.34 -3.61
N ARG A 183 -26.18 5.88 -4.12
CA ARG A 183 -27.37 5.13 -4.55
C ARG A 183 -27.55 5.13 -6.08
N ARG A 184 -26.57 5.69 -6.79
CA ARG A 184 -26.59 5.84 -8.25
C ARG A 184 -26.34 4.54 -9.00
N TYR A 185 -25.82 3.55 -8.29
CA TYR A 185 -25.47 2.22 -8.77
C TYR A 185 -26.03 1.17 -7.80
N PRO A 186 -26.20 -0.09 -8.25
CA PRO A 186 -26.50 -1.20 -7.36
C PRO A 186 -25.44 -1.36 -6.27
N SER A 187 -25.87 -1.84 -5.10
CA SER A 187 -24.97 -2.11 -3.97
C SER A 187 -23.77 -2.98 -4.37
N GLU A 188 -22.61 -2.69 -3.79
CA GLU A 188 -21.34 -3.42 -3.99
C GLU A 188 -20.74 -3.36 -5.41
N THR A 189 -21.32 -2.57 -6.32
CA THR A 189 -20.78 -2.35 -7.67
C THR A 189 -19.40 -1.72 -7.58
N VAL A 190 -18.39 -2.37 -8.19
CA VAL A 190 -17.09 -1.74 -8.46
C VAL A 190 -17.31 -0.68 -9.53
N TYR A 191 -16.87 0.55 -9.29
CA TYR A 191 -17.14 1.65 -10.22
C TYR A 191 -16.50 1.39 -11.60
N PRO A 192 -17.23 1.63 -12.71
CA PRO A 192 -16.69 1.38 -14.04
C PRO A 192 -15.37 2.10 -14.30
N GLY A 193 -14.34 1.34 -14.69
CA GLY A 193 -13.02 1.88 -15.03
C GLY A 193 -12.09 2.16 -13.85
N VAL A 194 -12.51 1.99 -12.59
CA VAL A 194 -11.68 2.32 -11.41
C VAL A 194 -10.38 1.52 -11.33
N LEU A 195 -10.45 0.20 -11.58
CA LEU A 195 -9.28 -0.67 -11.54
C LEU A 195 -8.25 -0.25 -12.59
N GLN A 196 -8.72 0.04 -13.81
CA GLN A 196 -7.86 0.51 -14.88
C GLN A 196 -7.30 1.89 -14.56
N PHE A 197 -8.06 2.78 -13.91
CA PHE A 197 -7.56 4.07 -13.49
C PHE A 197 -6.40 3.95 -12.50
N TYR A 198 -6.51 3.06 -11.50
CA TYR A 198 -5.38 2.77 -10.60
C TYR A 198 -4.19 2.18 -11.35
N ASP A 199 -4.41 1.21 -12.25
CA ASP A 199 -3.34 0.61 -13.07
C ASP A 199 -2.63 1.67 -13.93
N GLU A 200 -3.34 2.68 -14.43
CA GLU A 200 -2.72 3.76 -15.21
C GLU A 200 -1.98 4.79 -14.34
N LEU A 201 -2.46 5.08 -13.14
CA LEU A 201 -1.74 5.94 -12.19
C LEU A 201 -0.42 5.31 -11.74
N ASP A 202 -0.45 4.01 -11.46
CA ASP A 202 0.70 3.18 -11.11
C ASP A 202 1.69 3.08 -12.28
N ARG A 203 1.18 2.90 -13.51
CA ARG A 203 2.01 2.90 -14.73
C ARG A 203 2.65 4.26 -15.04
N GLY A 204 1.94 5.35 -14.79
CA GLY A 204 2.37 6.70 -15.15
C GLY A 204 2.30 7.01 -16.67
N PRO A 205 2.84 8.17 -17.11
CA PRO A 205 2.76 8.62 -18.51
C PRO A 205 3.82 8.01 -19.44
N GLY A 206 4.81 7.30 -18.89
CA GLY A 206 6.02 6.87 -19.60
C GLY A 206 6.22 5.35 -19.62
N GLU A 207 7.49 4.92 -19.54
CA GLU A 207 7.79 3.50 -19.34
C GLU A 207 7.23 3.04 -18.00
N PRO A 208 6.48 1.92 -17.95
CA PRO A 208 5.90 1.43 -16.71
C PRO A 208 6.97 1.18 -15.65
N ASP A 209 6.79 1.70 -14.44
CA ASP A 209 7.47 1.14 -13.26
C ASP A 209 6.87 -0.24 -12.93
N ARG A 210 7.45 -0.97 -11.99
CA ARG A 210 6.82 -2.19 -11.45
C ARG A 210 5.47 -1.85 -10.84
N MET A 211 4.48 -2.71 -11.12
CA MET A 211 3.17 -2.60 -10.49
C MET A 211 3.27 -2.81 -8.98
N GLY A 212 2.49 -2.07 -8.20
CA GLY A 212 2.40 -2.26 -6.75
C GLY A 212 2.31 -0.98 -5.91
N ASP A 213 2.11 0.19 -6.53
CA ASP A 213 2.12 1.48 -5.85
C ASP A 213 0.71 1.97 -5.43
N LEU A 214 -0.29 1.08 -5.42
CA LEU A 214 -1.63 1.36 -4.90
C LEU A 214 -1.72 1.07 -3.39
N ALA A 215 -2.11 2.08 -2.61
CA ALA A 215 -2.45 1.92 -1.20
C ALA A 215 -3.84 2.44 -0.87
N PHE A 216 -4.63 1.68 -0.12
CA PHE A 216 -5.95 2.07 0.33
C PHE A 216 -5.91 2.71 1.72
N LEU A 217 -6.47 3.91 1.89
CA LEU A 217 -6.63 4.59 3.18
C LEU A 217 -8.02 4.27 3.76
N THR A 218 -8.09 3.57 4.90
CA THR A 218 -9.38 3.23 5.54
C THR A 218 -9.45 3.67 7.00
N ALA A 219 -10.62 4.20 7.39
CA ALA A 219 -10.93 4.65 8.75
C ALA A 219 -11.80 3.65 9.56
N ARG A 220 -11.99 2.42 9.06
CA ARG A 220 -12.93 1.44 9.66
C ARG A 220 -12.52 1.06 11.11
N PRO A 221 -13.49 0.93 12.06
CA PRO A 221 -13.23 0.77 13.49
C PRO A 221 -12.48 -0.53 13.84
N GLU A 222 -11.61 -0.44 14.86
CA GLU A 222 -10.39 -1.26 15.06
C GLU A 222 -10.53 -2.64 15.67
N GLU A 223 -11.71 -3.23 15.81
CA GLU A 223 -11.87 -4.28 16.84
C GLU A 223 -10.97 -5.52 16.63
N ARG A 224 -10.40 -5.75 15.44
CA ARG A 224 -9.23 -6.64 15.21
C ARG A 224 -8.38 -6.20 14.00
N ILE A 225 -7.30 -5.46 14.23
CA ILE A 225 -6.43 -4.83 13.20
C ILE A 225 -6.05 -5.78 12.04
N GLY A 226 -5.52 -6.97 12.33
CA GLY A 226 -5.15 -7.93 11.28
C GLY A 226 -6.36 -8.50 10.51
N TRP A 227 -7.46 -8.80 11.21
CA TRP A 227 -8.64 -9.43 10.60
C TRP A 227 -9.40 -8.49 9.67
N ILE A 228 -9.37 -7.18 9.95
CA ILE A 228 -10.02 -6.16 9.11
C ILE A 228 -9.16 -5.85 7.88
N LYS A 229 -7.84 -5.73 8.03
CA LYS A 229 -6.93 -5.64 6.88
C LYS A 229 -7.07 -6.88 6.00
N ASP A 230 -6.97 -8.09 6.55
CA ASP A 230 -7.13 -9.34 5.79
C ASP A 230 -8.50 -9.44 5.10
N ARG A 231 -9.56 -8.94 5.74
CA ARG A 231 -10.90 -8.85 5.13
C ARG A 231 -10.92 -7.82 4.00
N ALA A 232 -10.32 -6.64 4.19
CA ALA A 232 -10.21 -5.62 3.16
C ALA A 232 -9.42 -6.16 1.96
N HIS A 233 -8.24 -6.75 2.16
CA HIS A 233 -7.47 -7.40 1.11
C HIS A 233 -8.26 -8.49 0.39
N ARG A 234 -9.01 -9.34 1.13
CA ARG A 234 -9.88 -10.35 0.52
C ARG A 234 -10.96 -9.72 -0.36
N THR A 235 -11.67 -8.71 0.15
CA THR A 235 -12.71 -8.01 -0.61
C THR A 235 -12.12 -7.32 -1.84
N LEU A 236 -10.97 -6.68 -1.72
CA LEU A 236 -10.26 -6.06 -2.85
C LEU A 236 -9.88 -7.11 -3.91
N ARG A 237 -9.35 -8.26 -3.50
CA ARG A 237 -9.02 -9.38 -4.40
C ARG A 237 -10.23 -9.99 -5.09
N GLU A 238 -11.31 -10.24 -4.33
CA GLU A 238 -12.60 -10.70 -4.87
C GLU A 238 -13.16 -9.70 -5.90
N LYS A 239 -12.87 -8.41 -5.72
CA LYS A 239 -13.26 -7.31 -6.61
C LYS A 239 -12.21 -6.96 -7.67
N GLY A 240 -11.16 -7.77 -7.84
CA GLY A 240 -10.22 -7.68 -8.98
C GLY A 240 -8.94 -6.89 -8.75
N VAL A 241 -8.70 -6.36 -7.54
CA VAL A 241 -7.41 -5.74 -7.18
C VAL A 241 -6.35 -6.83 -7.00
N ARG A 242 -5.24 -6.71 -7.74
CA ARG A 242 -4.17 -7.73 -7.73
C ARG A 242 -3.28 -7.62 -6.50
N GLU A 243 -2.70 -6.45 -6.30
CA GLU A 243 -1.74 -6.11 -5.23
C GLU A 243 -2.05 -4.68 -4.75
N ALA A 244 -2.22 -4.49 -3.44
CA ALA A 244 -2.44 -3.19 -2.84
C ALA A 244 -2.16 -3.24 -1.33
N THR A 245 -1.50 -2.21 -0.80
CA THR A 245 -1.34 -2.00 0.65
C THR A 245 -2.66 -1.49 1.23
N VAL A 246 -3.02 -1.89 2.45
CA VAL A 246 -4.20 -1.34 3.15
C VAL A 246 -3.75 -0.62 4.42
N LEU A 247 -3.84 0.70 4.39
CA LEU A 247 -3.54 1.61 5.50
C LEU A 247 -4.78 1.80 6.36
N ALA A 248 -4.95 0.92 7.35
CA ALA A 248 -6.07 0.96 8.28
C ALA A 248 -5.78 1.82 9.51
N GLY A 249 -6.81 2.49 10.03
CA GLY A 249 -6.80 3.09 11.36
C GLY A 249 -8.21 3.30 11.87
N SER A 250 -8.41 3.25 13.19
CA SER A 250 -9.76 3.43 13.73
C SER A 250 -10.10 4.87 14.07
N VAL A 251 -11.39 5.16 13.89
CA VAL A 251 -12.06 6.26 14.57
C VAL A 251 -13.18 5.66 15.43
N PRO A 252 -13.14 5.81 16.78
CA PRO A 252 -14.16 5.26 17.69
C PRO A 252 -15.59 5.72 17.39
N SER A 253 -15.73 6.83 16.66
CA SER A 253 -17.00 7.35 16.17
C SER A 253 -16.89 7.70 14.68
N LEU A 254 -17.24 6.75 13.80
CA LEU A 254 -17.37 6.93 12.34
C LEU A 254 -18.42 7.99 11.89
N ILE A 255 -18.93 8.81 12.82
CA ILE A 255 -19.98 9.80 12.57
C ILE A 255 -19.37 11.18 12.25
N ASP A 256 -18.13 11.44 12.68
CA ASP A 256 -17.48 12.74 12.48
C ASP A 256 -16.50 12.70 11.30
N ASN A 257 -16.90 13.35 10.20
CA ASN A 257 -16.09 13.49 8.99
C ASN A 257 -14.72 14.14 9.27
N GLU A 258 -14.62 15.07 10.23
CA GLU A 258 -13.33 15.70 10.57
C GLU A 258 -12.40 14.73 11.29
N ALA A 259 -12.93 13.87 12.17
CA ALA A 259 -12.15 12.85 12.86
C ALA A 259 -11.64 11.79 11.87
N ILE A 260 -12.48 11.36 10.92
CA ILE A 260 -12.11 10.47 9.81
C ILE A 260 -10.99 11.09 8.99
N ALA A 261 -11.18 12.33 8.52
CA ALA A 261 -10.18 13.05 7.74
C ALA A 261 -8.85 13.19 8.49
N ARG A 262 -8.90 13.51 9.80
CA ARG A 262 -7.71 13.63 10.64
C ARG A 262 -6.95 12.32 10.75
N LYS A 263 -7.64 11.20 10.94
CA LYS A 263 -6.99 9.88 11.05
C LYS A 263 -6.39 9.44 9.72
N LYS A 264 -7.12 9.60 8.60
CA LYS A 264 -6.59 9.32 7.26
C LYS A 264 -5.38 10.21 6.94
N PHE A 265 -5.40 11.48 7.36
CA PHE A 265 -4.27 12.39 7.18
C PHE A 265 -3.03 11.95 7.97
N GLN A 266 -3.21 11.52 9.23
CA GLN A 266 -2.10 10.96 10.00
C GLN A 266 -1.51 9.71 9.31
N ASN A 267 -2.36 8.79 8.84
CA ASN A 267 -1.91 7.60 8.14
C ASN A 267 -1.16 7.97 6.84
N PHE A 268 -1.61 8.99 6.12
CA PHE A 268 -0.91 9.55 4.97
C PHE A 268 0.48 10.08 5.35
N GLU A 269 0.62 10.89 6.41
CA GLU A 269 1.92 11.44 6.83
C GLU A 269 2.89 10.34 7.24
N GLU A 270 2.39 9.33 7.96
CA GLU A 270 3.17 8.15 8.34
C GLU A 270 3.65 7.38 7.10
N TYR A 271 2.76 7.12 6.13
CA TYR A 271 3.09 6.40 4.90
C TYR A 271 4.04 7.20 3.99
N ALA A 272 3.80 8.50 3.83
CA ALA A 272 4.66 9.39 3.03
C ALA A 272 6.08 9.45 3.60
N ALA A 273 6.25 9.37 4.92
CA ALA A 273 7.56 9.35 5.55
C ALA A 273 8.38 8.08 5.23
N LEU A 274 7.74 6.98 4.79
CA LEU A 274 8.40 5.76 4.36
C LEU A 274 8.97 5.88 2.93
N TYR A 275 8.39 6.78 2.13
CA TYR A 275 8.66 6.93 0.71
C TYR A 275 9.01 8.38 0.34
N PRO A 276 10.09 8.96 0.90
CA PRO A 276 10.49 10.34 0.62
C PRO A 276 10.85 10.59 -0.86
N GLU A 277 11.18 9.54 -1.62
CA GLU A 277 11.46 9.60 -3.05
C GLU A 277 10.19 9.60 -3.93
N TYR A 278 9.03 9.32 -3.35
CA TYR A 278 7.76 9.24 -4.08
C TYR A 278 6.99 10.56 -4.07
N ARG A 279 6.03 10.63 -4.99
CA ARG A 279 4.94 11.59 -5.02
C ARG A 279 3.61 10.85 -4.87
N PHE A 280 2.56 11.58 -4.51
CA PHE A 280 1.28 10.98 -4.14
C PHE A 280 0.13 11.58 -4.92
N VAL A 281 -0.82 10.73 -5.29
CA VAL A 281 -2.17 11.14 -5.68
C VAL A 281 -3.16 10.54 -4.70
N PHE A 282 -4.29 11.20 -4.48
CA PHE A 282 -5.36 10.70 -3.63
C PHE A 282 -6.69 10.66 -4.38
N THR A 283 -7.40 9.55 -4.26
CA THR A 283 -8.77 9.36 -4.76
C THR A 283 -9.71 9.11 -3.58
N GLY A 284 -10.81 9.84 -3.49
CA GLY A 284 -11.80 9.68 -2.42
C GLY A 284 -13.20 10.08 -2.87
N ASP A 285 -14.16 10.11 -1.95
CA ASP A 285 -15.55 10.47 -2.24
C ASP A 285 -15.99 11.80 -1.59
N SER A 286 -17.06 12.41 -2.11
CA SER A 286 -17.60 13.67 -1.59
C SER A 286 -18.56 13.49 -0.39
N GLY A 287 -18.94 12.26 -0.07
CA GLY A 287 -19.91 11.92 0.98
C GLY A 287 -19.28 11.68 2.35
N GLN A 288 -17.96 11.49 2.41
CA GLN A 288 -17.18 11.33 3.63
C GLN A 288 -16.14 12.44 3.81
N GLY A 289 -15.29 12.33 4.83
CA GLY A 289 -14.22 13.29 5.15
C GLY A 289 -13.11 13.42 4.10
N ASP A 290 -13.22 12.80 2.92
CA ASP A 290 -12.14 12.70 1.94
C ASP A 290 -11.86 14.02 1.22
N ALA A 291 -12.87 14.84 0.95
CA ALA A 291 -12.63 16.19 0.45
C ALA A 291 -11.85 17.05 1.47
N ILE A 292 -12.13 16.91 2.77
CA ILE A 292 -11.41 17.60 3.85
C ILE A 292 -9.97 17.11 3.93
N LEU A 293 -9.77 15.78 3.86
CA LEU A 293 -8.46 15.16 3.79
C LEU A 293 -7.68 15.68 2.57
N GLY A 294 -8.28 15.66 1.39
CA GLY A 294 -7.68 16.09 0.13
C GLY A 294 -7.25 17.55 0.15
N ALA A 295 -8.12 18.46 0.61
CA ALA A 295 -7.77 19.87 0.77
C ALA A 295 -6.59 20.06 1.74
N ARG A 296 -6.57 19.27 2.83
CA ARG A 296 -5.48 19.30 3.80
C ARG A 296 -4.16 18.79 3.22
N MET A 297 -4.19 17.71 2.44
CA MET A 297 -3.04 17.15 1.73
C MET A 297 -2.43 18.18 0.78
N VAL A 298 -3.24 18.83 -0.06
CA VAL A 298 -2.77 19.89 -0.97
C VAL A 298 -2.15 21.06 -0.22
N ARG A 299 -2.78 21.50 0.88
CA ARG A 299 -2.34 22.66 1.66
C ARG A 299 -1.05 22.41 2.45
N GLU A 300 -0.94 21.26 3.10
CA GLU A 300 0.17 20.96 4.02
C GLU A 300 1.34 20.26 3.33
N HIS A 301 1.10 19.60 2.18
CA HIS A 301 2.10 18.81 1.45
C HIS A 301 2.08 19.09 -0.09
N PRO A 302 2.08 20.37 -0.54
CA PRO A 302 1.94 20.72 -1.95
C PRO A 302 3.05 20.20 -2.86
N ASP A 303 4.25 19.98 -2.30
CA ASP A 303 5.42 19.53 -3.07
C ASP A 303 5.38 18.03 -3.42
N ILE A 304 4.63 17.25 -2.64
CA ILE A 304 4.55 15.79 -2.82
C ILE A 304 3.19 15.31 -3.34
N VAL A 305 2.12 16.09 -3.14
CA VAL A 305 0.76 15.74 -3.60
C VAL A 305 0.53 16.31 -5.00
N GLN A 306 0.44 15.42 -6.01
CA GLN A 306 0.34 15.80 -7.42
C GLN A 306 -1.10 15.89 -7.93
N GLY A 307 -2.06 15.32 -7.21
CA GLY A 307 -3.46 15.36 -7.58
C GLY A 307 -4.37 14.78 -6.51
N VAL A 308 -5.52 15.41 -6.33
CA VAL A 308 -6.62 14.93 -5.50
C VAL A 308 -7.85 14.82 -6.38
N PHE A 309 -8.44 13.62 -6.44
CA PHE A 309 -9.61 13.30 -7.25
C PHE A 309 -10.75 12.90 -6.32
N ILE A 310 -11.86 13.66 -6.34
CA ILE A 310 -13.02 13.39 -5.49
C ILE A 310 -14.20 12.96 -6.35
N HIS A 311 -14.64 11.72 -6.15
CA HIS A 311 -15.83 11.17 -6.76
C HIS A 311 -17.06 11.82 -6.13
N ASP A 312 -17.83 12.56 -6.93
CA ASP A 312 -19.06 13.19 -6.43
C ASP A 312 -20.17 12.16 -6.30
N VAL A 313 -20.47 11.76 -5.07
CA VAL A 313 -21.53 10.80 -4.72
C VAL A 313 -22.73 11.47 -4.04
N VAL A 314 -22.67 12.79 -3.80
CA VAL A 314 -23.71 13.54 -3.08
C VAL A 314 -24.42 14.59 -3.93
N GLY A 315 -23.95 14.84 -5.15
CA GLY A 315 -24.53 15.82 -6.07
C GLY A 315 -24.15 17.25 -5.71
N LEU A 316 -22.85 17.54 -5.70
CA LEU A 316 -22.31 18.88 -5.46
C LEU A 316 -22.79 19.88 -6.52
N THR A 317 -23.11 21.11 -6.09
CA THR A 317 -23.47 22.20 -7.01
C THR A 317 -22.25 22.68 -7.82
N PRO A 318 -22.46 23.36 -8.95
CA PRO A 318 -21.36 23.95 -9.72
C PRO A 318 -20.45 24.86 -8.88
N GLU A 319 -21.03 25.64 -7.97
CA GLU A 319 -20.29 26.55 -7.07
C GLU A 319 -19.44 25.77 -6.07
N GLN A 320 -19.94 24.65 -5.53
CA GLN A 320 -19.18 23.78 -4.63
C GLN A 320 -18.02 23.10 -5.35
N ARG A 321 -18.25 22.62 -6.58
CA ARG A 321 -17.20 22.03 -7.42
C ARG A 321 -16.11 23.05 -7.75
N GLU A 322 -16.51 24.28 -8.08
CA GLU A 322 -15.56 25.35 -8.36
C GLU A 322 -14.74 25.73 -7.12
N GLN A 323 -15.37 25.80 -5.95
CA GLN A 323 -14.67 26.03 -4.69
C GLN A 323 -13.62 24.95 -4.42
N MET A 324 -13.98 23.67 -4.58
CA MET A 324 -13.05 22.55 -4.44
C MET A 324 -11.90 22.62 -5.45
N ARG A 325 -12.20 22.99 -6.71
CA ARG A 325 -11.19 23.18 -7.76
C ARG A 325 -10.17 24.25 -7.39
N LEU A 326 -10.62 25.36 -6.77
CA LEU A 326 -9.73 26.41 -6.26
C LEU A 326 -8.86 25.93 -5.09
N GLU A 327 -9.30 24.93 -4.35
CA GLU A 327 -8.53 24.24 -3.30
C GLU A 327 -7.60 23.14 -3.84
N GLY A 328 -7.52 22.98 -5.17
CA GLY A 328 -6.67 21.99 -5.83
C GLY A 328 -7.28 20.59 -5.95
N ILE A 329 -8.60 20.46 -5.76
CA ILE A 329 -9.34 19.21 -5.83
C ILE A 329 -10.06 19.07 -7.17
N GLU A 330 -9.85 17.95 -7.86
CA GLU A 330 -10.56 17.61 -9.09
C GLU A 330 -11.80 16.77 -8.77
N VAL A 331 -12.99 17.37 -8.87
CA VAL A 331 -14.25 16.64 -8.68
C VAL A 331 -14.68 15.95 -9.97
N PHE A 332 -15.05 14.67 -9.91
CA PHE A 332 -15.46 13.88 -11.07
C PHE A 332 -16.72 13.05 -10.81
N ASP A 333 -17.42 12.68 -11.89
CA ASP A 333 -18.60 11.80 -11.85
C ASP A 333 -18.31 10.37 -12.33
N THR A 334 -17.35 10.23 -13.24
CA THR A 334 -16.92 8.94 -13.78
C THR A 334 -15.40 8.82 -13.73
N TYR A 335 -14.88 7.59 -13.68
CA TYR A 335 -13.43 7.38 -13.74
C TYR A 335 -12.82 7.76 -15.09
N VAL A 336 -13.62 7.93 -16.14
CA VAL A 336 -13.16 8.60 -17.39
C VAL A 336 -12.90 10.08 -17.12
N GLY A 337 -13.80 10.76 -16.41
CA GLY A 337 -13.61 12.13 -15.93
C GLY A 337 -12.37 12.28 -15.04
N ALA A 338 -12.14 11.36 -14.10
CA ALA A 338 -10.92 11.31 -13.29
C ALA A 338 -9.68 11.12 -14.18
N GLY A 339 -9.75 10.20 -15.16
CA GLY A 339 -8.70 9.96 -16.14
C GLY A 339 -8.36 11.21 -16.96
N ILE A 340 -9.35 11.99 -17.39
CA ILE A 340 -9.12 13.25 -18.11
C ILE A 340 -8.33 14.23 -17.23
N ALA A 341 -8.75 14.40 -15.98
CA ALA A 341 -8.06 15.28 -15.03
C ALA A 341 -6.62 14.80 -14.75
N ALA A 342 -6.41 13.48 -14.60
CA ALA A 342 -5.09 12.90 -14.43
C ALA A 342 -4.20 13.09 -15.67
N TYR A 343 -4.75 12.92 -16.87
CA TYR A 343 -4.04 13.17 -18.13
C TYR A 343 -3.63 14.64 -18.27
N GLN A 344 -4.52 15.58 -17.93
CA GLN A 344 -4.24 17.02 -17.98
C GLN A 344 -3.15 17.43 -16.98
N LYS A 345 -3.02 16.71 -15.85
CA LYS A 345 -1.92 16.88 -14.89
C LYS A 345 -0.64 16.13 -15.27
N GLY A 346 -0.64 15.40 -16.39
CA GLY A 346 0.51 14.60 -16.84
C GLY A 346 0.77 13.34 -16.00
N LEU A 347 -0.21 12.89 -15.21
CA LEU A 347 -0.09 11.71 -14.35
C LEU A 347 -0.27 10.40 -15.12
N ILE A 348 -1.02 10.44 -16.22
CA ILE A 348 -1.20 9.30 -17.13
C ILE A 348 -1.02 9.74 -18.58
N GLY A 349 -0.65 8.81 -19.46
CA GLY A 349 -0.51 9.07 -20.89
C GLY A 349 -1.85 9.02 -21.64
N ALA A 350 -1.87 9.49 -22.88
CA ALA A 350 -3.06 9.45 -23.74
C ALA A 350 -3.58 8.02 -23.97
N ASP A 351 -2.68 7.05 -24.12
CA ASP A 351 -3.06 5.64 -24.24
C ASP A 351 -3.61 5.08 -22.94
N GLY A 352 -3.14 5.56 -21.79
CA GLY A 352 -3.70 5.21 -20.49
C GLY A 352 -5.13 5.70 -20.35
N LEU A 353 -5.39 6.96 -20.69
CA LEU A 353 -6.74 7.51 -20.72
C LEU A 353 -7.69 6.70 -21.62
N ARG A 354 -7.23 6.28 -22.81
CA ARG A 354 -8.01 5.40 -23.69
C ARG A 354 -8.32 4.04 -23.06
N ARG A 355 -7.35 3.44 -22.35
CA ARG A 355 -7.58 2.16 -21.64
C ARG A 355 -8.61 2.33 -20.52
N VAL A 356 -8.54 3.41 -19.75
CA VAL A 356 -9.54 3.73 -18.71
C VAL A 356 -10.94 3.83 -19.32
N ALA A 357 -11.09 4.55 -20.43
CA ALA A 357 -12.37 4.66 -21.15
C ALA A 357 -12.90 3.29 -21.61
N GLN A 358 -12.06 2.49 -22.27
CA GLN A 358 -12.44 1.15 -22.73
C GLN A 358 -12.85 0.23 -21.57
N ALA A 359 -12.14 0.31 -20.45
CA ALA A 359 -12.50 -0.42 -19.24
C ALA A 359 -13.84 0.07 -18.68
N ALA A 360 -14.05 1.38 -18.57
CA ALA A 360 -15.29 1.96 -18.08
C ALA A 360 -16.50 1.56 -18.95
N GLU A 361 -16.38 1.57 -20.28
CA GLU A 361 -17.46 1.11 -21.18
C GLU A 361 -17.80 -0.37 -20.97
N ARG A 362 -16.76 -1.22 -20.92
CA ARG A 362 -16.94 -2.67 -20.70
C ARG A 362 -17.57 -2.96 -19.34
N ASP A 363 -17.07 -2.32 -18.29
CA ASP A 363 -17.51 -2.53 -16.92
C ASP A 363 -18.95 -2.00 -16.75
N MET A 364 -19.27 -0.83 -17.32
CA MET A 364 -20.62 -0.26 -17.35
C MET A 364 -21.63 -1.19 -18.04
N ALA A 365 -21.24 -1.83 -19.13
CA ALA A 365 -22.08 -2.78 -19.85
C ALA A 365 -22.37 -4.06 -19.04
N ALA A 366 -21.49 -4.43 -18.10
CA ALA A 366 -21.64 -5.61 -17.26
C ALA A 366 -22.54 -5.38 -16.02
N ILE A 367 -22.87 -4.13 -15.69
CA ILE A 367 -23.69 -3.82 -14.51
C ILE A 367 -25.15 -4.21 -14.73
N SER A 368 -25.70 -4.93 -13.76
CA SER A 368 -27.14 -5.21 -13.66
C SER A 368 -27.82 -4.13 -12.81
N PHE A 369 -28.30 -3.07 -13.46
CA PHE A 369 -28.97 -1.94 -12.80
C PHE A 369 -30.33 -2.32 -12.21
N GLU A 370 -30.74 -1.61 -11.16
CA GLU A 370 -32.03 -1.81 -10.51
C GLU A 370 -33.20 -1.30 -11.36
N SER A 371 -32.95 -0.29 -12.21
CA SER A 371 -33.94 0.24 -13.16
C SER A 371 -33.31 0.76 -14.46
N PRO A 372 -34.08 0.82 -15.56
CA PRO A 372 -33.64 1.45 -16.81
C PRO A 372 -33.23 2.92 -16.63
N GLU A 373 -33.94 3.69 -15.81
CA GLU A 373 -33.66 5.10 -15.55
C GLU A 373 -32.33 5.29 -14.83
N GLN A 374 -32.03 4.41 -13.84
CA GLN A 374 -30.75 4.39 -13.15
C GLN A 374 -29.61 4.14 -14.14
N ARG A 375 -29.78 3.14 -15.03
CA ARG A 375 -28.82 2.82 -16.09
C ARG A 375 -28.61 4.00 -17.05
N GLU A 376 -29.69 4.59 -17.55
CA GLU A 376 -29.62 5.69 -18.51
C GLU A 376 -28.94 6.93 -17.90
N ALA A 377 -29.15 7.23 -16.62
CA ALA A 377 -28.46 8.32 -15.94
C ALA A 377 -26.95 8.12 -15.92
N ARG A 378 -26.47 6.92 -15.57
CA ARG A 378 -25.03 6.59 -15.56
C ARG A 378 -24.42 6.55 -16.95
N LEU A 379 -25.16 6.07 -17.95
CA LEU A 379 -24.73 6.12 -19.34
C LEU A 379 -24.58 7.56 -19.85
N ARG A 380 -25.49 8.48 -19.48
CA ARG A 380 -25.34 9.89 -19.85
C ARG A 380 -24.08 10.53 -19.28
N GLU A 381 -23.75 10.24 -18.02
CA GLU A 381 -22.51 10.72 -17.39
C GLU A 381 -21.27 10.16 -18.09
N LEU A 382 -21.26 8.86 -18.40
CA LEU A 382 -20.16 8.22 -19.11
C LEU A 382 -20.01 8.77 -20.54
N THR A 383 -21.09 8.86 -21.32
CA THR A 383 -21.05 9.42 -22.68
C THR A 383 -20.50 10.85 -22.68
N ARG A 384 -20.96 11.70 -21.75
CA ARG A 384 -20.45 13.07 -21.61
C ARG A 384 -18.93 13.09 -21.41
N ASP A 385 -18.40 12.23 -20.55
CA ASP A 385 -16.96 12.20 -20.28
C ASP A 385 -16.17 11.53 -21.43
N LEU A 386 -16.75 10.59 -22.18
CA LEU A 386 -16.16 10.03 -23.41
C LEU A 386 -16.07 11.07 -24.54
N ASP A 387 -17.10 11.90 -24.70
CA ASP A 387 -17.11 13.00 -25.66
C ASP A 387 -16.02 14.02 -25.28
N ARG A 388 -15.96 14.42 -24.01
CA ARG A 388 -14.91 15.30 -23.49
C ARG A 388 -13.50 14.71 -23.66
N MET A 389 -13.33 13.40 -23.43
CA MET A 389 -12.05 12.73 -23.69
C MET A 389 -11.64 12.86 -25.15
N SER A 390 -12.59 12.67 -26.07
CA SER A 390 -12.33 12.77 -27.52
C SER A 390 -11.88 14.18 -27.92
N GLU A 391 -12.46 15.22 -27.31
CA GLU A 391 -12.03 16.62 -27.49
C GLU A 391 -10.62 16.87 -26.96
N VAL A 392 -10.30 16.37 -25.75
CA VAL A 392 -9.00 16.57 -25.10
C VAL A 392 -7.88 15.81 -25.81
N LEU A 393 -8.18 14.66 -26.43
CA LEU A 393 -7.22 13.87 -27.20
C LEU A 393 -7.16 14.24 -28.68
N ALA A 394 -8.00 15.17 -29.14
CA ALA A 394 -7.96 15.64 -30.52
C ALA A 394 -6.60 16.29 -30.82
N PRO A 395 -5.97 16.01 -31.98
CA PRO A 395 -4.74 16.68 -32.36
C PRO A 395 -5.01 18.19 -32.45
N VAL A 396 -4.18 18.99 -31.77
CA VAL A 396 -4.22 20.45 -31.89
C VAL A 396 -4.04 20.77 -33.39
N SER A 397 -5.07 21.35 -34.00
CA SER A 397 -4.99 21.78 -35.40
C SER A 397 -3.90 22.85 -35.49
N ALA A 398 -2.82 22.53 -36.23
CA ALA A 398 -1.65 23.38 -36.40
C ALA A 398 -1.94 24.64 -37.23
#